data_AF-A0AA41MXB5-F1
#
_entry.id   AF-A0AA41MXB5-F1
#
_cell.length_a   1.000
_cell.length_b   1.000
_cell.length_c   1.000
_cell.angle_alpha   90.00
_cell.angle_beta   90.00
_cell.angle_gamma   90.00
#
_symmetry.space_group_name_H-M   'P 1'
#
loop_
_entity.id
_entity.type
_entity.pdbx_description
1 polymer ?
#
loop_
_entity_poly.entity_id
_entity_poly.type
_entity_poly.pdbx_seq_one_letter_code
_entity_poly.pdbx_strand_id
1 'polypeptide(L)'
;MVKWVKQKSCHLSQVSWLERHSLSSAQSQSRSRPEHWDLVVMLNRTPYHIKMALPKEAIPFLSQCLCQICVEILIKPVTLSCNHMLCNPCFQSTVKKASLCCPFCHRRVSSWTRYHTRRNSLINVEILETIQKNYPKECKRKVSGQGSEEIVDGHQPIHLLGKPGELRREYEEEISKVEAEP
;
A
#
# COMPACT_ATOMS: atom_id res chain seq x y z
N MET A 1 58.80 35.29 -13.37
CA MET A 1 57.61 35.97 -13.93
C MET A 1 56.42 35.02 -13.80
N VAL A 2 55.52 35.15 -12.81
CA VAL A 2 54.27 35.95 -12.81
C VAL A 2 53.43 35.94 -14.11
N LYS A 3 52.40 35.07 -14.15
CA LYS A 3 50.93 35.35 -14.28
C LYS A 3 50.18 33.99 -14.41
N TRP A 4 49.01 33.69 -13.83
CA TRP A 4 47.68 34.34 -13.76
C TRP A 4 47.00 34.45 -15.16
N VAL A 5 45.76 34.04 -15.46
CA VAL A 5 44.63 33.37 -14.75
C VAL A 5 43.82 32.51 -15.79
N LYS A 6 42.52 32.13 -15.77
CA LYS A 6 41.27 32.55 -15.08
C LYS A 6 40.13 31.49 -15.22
N GLN A 7 38.96 31.76 -14.63
CA GLN A 7 37.55 31.39 -14.93
C GLN A 7 37.28 30.28 -15.99
N LYS A 8 36.39 29.28 -15.79
CA LYS A 8 34.93 29.29 -15.46
C LYS A 8 34.03 29.99 -16.51
N SER A 9 32.76 29.53 -16.58
CA SER A 9 31.61 30.11 -17.31
C SER A 9 31.51 29.82 -18.83
N CYS A 10 30.31 29.79 -19.45
CA CYS A 10 28.96 29.41 -18.99
C CYS A 10 27.96 29.29 -20.18
N HIS A 11 26.84 28.59 -19.95
CA HIS A 11 25.49 28.83 -20.54
C HIS A 11 25.17 28.60 -22.05
N LEU A 12 23.96 28.04 -22.24
CA LEU A 12 22.88 28.25 -23.25
C LEU A 12 23.21 28.99 -24.56
N SER A 13 22.70 28.56 -25.73
CA SER A 13 21.27 28.31 -26.05
C SER A 13 21.10 27.17 -27.09
N GLN A 14 19.96 26.45 -27.22
CA GLN A 14 18.70 26.86 -27.92
C GLN A 14 18.98 27.48 -29.32
N VAL A 15 18.41 27.03 -30.45
CA VAL A 15 17.24 26.16 -30.73
C VAL A 15 17.38 25.42 -32.09
N SER A 16 16.70 24.27 -32.24
CA SER A 16 15.99 23.90 -33.47
C SER A 16 14.85 22.93 -33.13
N TRP A 17 13.67 23.11 -33.74
CA TRP A 17 12.43 22.40 -33.37
C TRP A 17 11.56 22.00 -34.59
N LEU A 18 12.12 22.05 -35.81
CA LEU A 18 11.35 22.04 -37.07
C LEU A 18 11.87 21.09 -38.16
N GLU A 19 12.35 19.89 -37.80
CA GLU A 19 12.90 18.93 -38.78
C GLU A 19 12.52 17.46 -38.49
N ARG A 20 11.22 17.20 -38.26
CA ARG A 20 10.70 15.83 -38.09
C ARG A 20 9.22 15.66 -38.49
N HIS A 21 8.79 16.28 -39.60
CA HIS A 21 7.44 16.13 -40.15
C HIS A 21 7.44 16.02 -41.68
N SER A 22 7.65 14.81 -42.21
CA SER A 22 7.14 14.39 -43.52
C SER A 22 7.19 12.87 -43.66
N LEU A 23 6.18 12.28 -44.30
CA LEU A 23 6.00 10.84 -44.64
C LEU A 23 5.94 9.87 -43.43
N SER A 24 5.00 8.91 -43.36
CA SER A 24 3.80 8.66 -44.18
C SER A 24 2.72 7.95 -43.35
N SER A 25 1.47 8.03 -43.79
CA SER A 25 0.30 7.43 -43.13
C SER A 25 0.19 5.92 -43.35
N ALA A 26 -0.07 5.14 -42.29
CA ALA A 26 -0.79 3.86 -42.39
C ALA A 26 -1.36 3.39 -41.04
N GLN A 27 -2.51 2.72 -41.11
CA GLN A 27 -3.02 1.72 -40.15
C GLN A 27 -3.19 2.14 -38.68
N SER A 28 -4.29 2.85 -38.44
CA SER A 28 -5.06 2.71 -37.20
C SER A 28 -5.39 1.24 -36.93
N GLN A 29 -4.82 0.66 -35.87
CA GLN A 29 -5.32 -0.57 -35.26
C GLN A 29 -5.72 -0.31 -33.82
N SER A 30 -7.01 -0.45 -33.53
CA SER A 30 -7.55 -0.45 -32.17
C SER A 30 -6.99 -1.64 -31.41
N ARG A 31 -6.04 -1.40 -30.50
CA ARG A 31 -5.56 -2.42 -29.55
C ARG A 31 -6.62 -2.71 -28.49
N SER A 32 -7.67 -3.42 -28.90
CA SER A 32 -8.58 -4.16 -28.01
C SER A 32 -7.73 -4.99 -27.05
N ARG A 33 -7.95 -4.80 -25.75
CA ARG A 33 -7.12 -5.38 -24.70
C ARG A 33 -7.72 -6.75 -24.33
N PRO A 34 -7.03 -7.89 -24.52
CA PRO A 34 -7.65 -9.19 -24.32
C PRO A 34 -8.07 -9.43 -22.87
N GLU A 35 -9.31 -9.89 -22.69
CA GLU A 35 -9.90 -10.23 -21.39
C GLU A 35 -9.53 -11.68 -21.01
N HIS A 36 -8.23 -11.93 -20.90
CA HIS A 36 -7.65 -13.24 -20.66
C HIS A 36 -6.43 -13.16 -19.72
N TRP A 37 -6.64 -12.55 -18.55
CA TRP A 37 -5.65 -12.51 -17.46
C TRP A 37 -6.11 -13.22 -16.18
N ASP A 38 -7.35 -13.72 -16.15
CA ASP A 38 -8.01 -14.16 -14.92
C ASP A 38 -7.46 -15.47 -14.34
N LEU A 39 -6.96 -16.38 -15.18
CA LEU A 39 -6.46 -17.69 -14.74
C LEU A 39 -5.15 -17.59 -13.92
N VAL A 40 -4.21 -16.72 -14.31
CA VAL A 40 -2.90 -16.58 -13.65
C VAL A 40 -3.01 -15.90 -12.27
N VAL A 41 -4.13 -15.21 -12.00
CA VAL A 41 -4.36 -14.52 -10.72
C VAL A 41 -4.79 -15.48 -9.60
N MET A 42 -5.26 -16.69 -9.92
CA MET A 42 -5.97 -17.56 -8.97
C MET A 42 -5.09 -18.34 -7.97
N LEU A 43 -3.80 -18.59 -8.27
CA LEU A 43 -2.97 -19.51 -7.46
C LEU A 43 -2.24 -18.87 -6.27
N ASN A 44 -2.17 -17.54 -6.16
CA ASN A 44 -1.56 -16.86 -5.02
C ASN A 44 -2.59 -16.52 -3.93
N ARG A 45 -3.20 -17.57 -3.34
CA ARG A 45 -3.99 -17.49 -2.10
C ARG A 45 -3.12 -17.81 -0.89
N THR A 46 -2.68 -16.80 -0.15
CA THR A 46 -2.13 -17.00 1.20
C THR A 46 -3.27 -17.31 2.19
N PRO A 47 -3.04 -18.10 3.27
CA PRO A 47 -4.11 -18.56 4.16
C PRO A 47 -4.85 -17.44 4.91
N TYR A 48 -4.16 -16.32 5.16
CA TYR A 48 -4.62 -15.24 6.05
C TYR A 48 -5.60 -14.23 5.40
N HIS A 49 -6.31 -14.60 4.33
CA HIS A 49 -7.21 -13.71 3.60
C HIS A 49 -8.60 -13.50 4.28
N ILE A 50 -8.59 -12.99 5.52
CA ILE A 50 -9.16 -11.68 5.85
C ILE A 50 -10.17 -11.03 4.88
N LYS A 51 -11.33 -11.60 4.52
CA LYS A 51 -12.31 -10.92 3.64
C LYS A 51 -13.00 -9.75 4.36
N MET A 52 -12.30 -8.62 4.52
CA MET A 52 -12.82 -7.39 5.15
C MET A 52 -13.78 -6.61 4.23
N ALA A 53 -14.86 -7.27 3.81
CA ALA A 53 -16.01 -6.63 3.19
C ALA A 53 -17.06 -6.36 4.28
N LEU A 54 -17.56 -5.12 4.35
CA LEU A 54 -18.58 -4.74 5.33
C LEU A 54 -19.95 -5.30 4.92
N PRO A 55 -20.69 -6.01 5.79
CA PRO A 55 -22.07 -6.41 5.50
C PRO A 55 -22.96 -5.18 5.28
N LYS A 56 -23.85 -5.23 4.28
CA LYS A 56 -24.67 -4.05 3.90
C LYS A 56 -25.89 -3.79 4.80
N GLU A 57 -26.30 -4.76 5.62
CA GLU A 57 -27.61 -4.76 6.29
C GLU A 57 -27.55 -4.90 7.82
N ALA A 58 -26.38 -5.19 8.39
CA ALA A 58 -26.18 -5.29 9.83
C ALA A 58 -25.40 -4.06 10.35
N ILE A 59 -25.62 -3.69 11.62
CA ILE A 59 -24.74 -2.72 12.30
C ILE A 59 -23.34 -3.34 12.38
N PRO A 60 -22.31 -2.76 11.76
CA PRO A 60 -20.98 -3.34 11.79
C PRO A 60 -20.36 -3.17 13.17
N PHE A 61 -19.66 -4.20 13.65
CA PHE A 61 -18.98 -4.12 14.95
C PHE A 61 -17.77 -3.18 14.87
N LEU A 62 -17.49 -2.43 15.94
CA LEU A 62 -16.52 -1.32 15.94
C LEU A 62 -15.14 -1.71 15.36
N SER A 63 -14.61 -2.90 15.67
CA SER A 63 -13.30 -3.34 15.14
C SER A 63 -13.27 -3.51 13.62
N GLN A 64 -14.40 -3.81 12.97
CA GLN A 64 -14.55 -3.85 11.51
C GLN A 64 -14.47 -2.44 10.88
N CYS A 65 -14.70 -1.40 11.69
CA CYS A 65 -14.63 0.00 11.29
C CYS A 65 -13.28 0.66 11.67
N LEU A 66 -12.34 -0.08 12.25
CA LEU A 66 -10.99 0.40 12.58
C LEU A 66 -9.99 0.19 11.43
N CYS A 67 -9.13 1.19 11.24
CA CYS A 67 -8.02 1.13 10.31
C CYS A 67 -6.85 0.35 10.92
N GLN A 68 -6.53 -0.82 10.38
CA GLN A 68 -5.49 -1.75 10.86
C GLN A 68 -4.02 -1.24 10.69
N ILE A 69 -3.83 0.08 10.60
CA ILE A 69 -2.54 0.79 10.48
C ILE A 69 -2.39 1.85 11.58
N CYS A 70 -3.50 2.46 12.03
CA CYS A 70 -3.52 3.42 13.14
C CYS A 70 -4.43 2.99 14.30
N VAL A 71 -5.01 1.79 14.25
CA VAL A 71 -5.88 1.16 15.29
C VAL A 71 -7.10 2.02 15.67
N GLU A 72 -7.50 2.93 14.78
CA GLU A 72 -8.52 3.96 15.00
C GLU A 72 -9.57 3.93 13.88
N ILE A 73 -10.76 4.50 14.14
CA ILE A 73 -11.88 4.59 13.19
C ILE A 73 -11.47 5.09 11.78
N LEU A 74 -12.10 4.54 10.75
CA LEU A 74 -11.82 4.82 9.33
C LEU A 74 -12.38 6.18 8.87
N ILE A 75 -11.62 7.26 9.06
CA ILE A 75 -11.92 8.55 8.41
C ILE A 75 -11.57 8.49 6.91
N LYS A 76 -12.58 8.76 6.06
CA LYS A 76 -12.48 8.70 4.59
C LYS A 76 -11.90 7.34 4.15
N PRO A 77 -12.64 6.22 4.35
CA PRO A 77 -12.18 4.87 4.05
C PRO A 77 -11.81 4.72 2.58
N VAL A 78 -10.69 4.05 2.33
CA VAL A 78 -10.19 3.68 1.00
C VAL A 78 -10.22 2.17 0.90
N THR A 79 -11.10 1.62 0.08
CA THR A 79 -11.13 0.18 -0.24
C THR A 79 -10.20 -0.06 -1.43
N LEU A 80 -9.12 -0.81 -1.23
CA LEU A 80 -8.18 -1.16 -2.30
C LEU A 80 -8.77 -2.19 -3.25
N SER A 81 -8.21 -2.35 -4.46
CA SER A 81 -8.60 -3.39 -5.44
C SER A 81 -8.33 -4.85 -5.01
N CYS A 82 -7.99 -5.06 -3.74
CA CYS A 82 -7.83 -6.35 -3.09
C CYS A 82 -8.74 -6.46 -1.84
N ASN A 83 -9.81 -5.65 -1.79
CA ASN A 83 -10.84 -5.53 -0.75
C ASN A 83 -10.36 -5.16 0.66
N HIS A 84 -9.05 -5.00 0.88
CA HIS A 84 -8.52 -4.45 2.13
C HIS A 84 -8.83 -2.96 2.25
N MET A 85 -9.07 -2.50 3.48
CA MET A 85 -9.54 -1.15 3.78
C MET A 85 -8.60 -0.43 4.75
N LEU A 86 -8.41 0.87 4.52
CA LEU A 86 -7.60 1.75 5.37
C LEU A 86 -8.12 3.19 5.27
N CYS A 87 -7.82 4.03 6.26
CA CYS A 87 -8.22 5.43 6.23
C CYS A 87 -7.37 6.22 5.21
N ASN A 88 -7.91 7.28 4.62
CA ASN A 88 -7.18 8.07 3.63
C ASN A 88 -5.82 8.60 4.15
N PRO A 89 -5.66 9.09 5.39
CA PRO A 89 -4.35 9.46 5.93
C PRO A 89 -3.30 8.35 5.86
N CYS A 90 -3.65 7.12 6.27
CA CYS A 90 -2.78 5.95 6.16
C CYS A 90 -2.52 5.55 4.70
N PHE A 91 -3.50 5.72 3.80
CA PHE A 91 -3.29 5.49 2.37
C PHE A 91 -2.30 6.49 1.75
N GLN A 92 -2.42 7.79 2.06
CA GLN A 92 -1.51 8.80 1.52
C GLN A 92 -0.06 8.58 1.99
N SER A 93 0.14 8.10 3.22
CA SER A 93 1.47 7.80 3.78
C SER A 93 2.03 6.45 3.31
N THR A 94 1.38 5.34 3.64
CA THR A 94 1.91 3.98 3.43
C THR A 94 1.84 3.50 1.98
N VAL A 95 0.75 3.78 1.27
CA VAL A 95 0.52 3.25 -0.08
C VAL A 95 0.97 4.23 -1.15
N LYS A 96 0.51 5.49 -1.09
CA LYS A 96 0.71 6.46 -2.19
C LYS A 96 2.12 7.05 -2.24
N LYS A 97 2.74 7.31 -1.08
CA LYS A 97 4.09 7.90 -0.99
C LYS A 97 5.23 6.87 -0.97
N ALA A 98 4.98 5.63 -0.51
CA ALA A 98 6.01 4.59 -0.40
C ALA A 98 5.84 3.48 -1.45
N SER A 99 5.09 2.42 -1.16
CA SER A 99 5.20 1.15 -1.91
C SER A 99 4.34 1.04 -3.18
N LEU A 100 3.23 1.79 -3.27
CA LEU A 100 2.13 1.57 -4.22
C LEU A 100 1.59 0.12 -4.22
N CYS A 101 1.71 -0.56 -3.08
CA CYS A 101 1.18 -1.90 -2.79
C CYS A 101 0.26 -1.88 -1.56
N CYS A 102 -0.63 -2.86 -1.45
CA CYS A 102 -1.42 -3.09 -0.24
C CYS A 102 -0.51 -3.49 0.93
N PRO A 103 -0.61 -2.85 2.12
CA PRO A 103 0.25 -3.19 3.26
C PRO A 103 -0.11 -4.52 3.95
N PHE A 104 -1.24 -5.13 3.59
CA PHE A 104 -1.73 -6.36 4.22
C PHE A 104 -1.50 -7.63 3.38
N CYS A 105 -1.52 -7.51 2.05
CA CYS A 105 -1.38 -8.64 1.13
C CYS A 105 -0.39 -8.39 -0.01
N HIS A 106 0.39 -7.30 0.06
CA HIS A 106 1.43 -6.86 -0.89
C HIS A 106 0.99 -6.70 -2.37
N ARG A 107 -0.30 -6.89 -2.68
CA ARG A 107 -0.85 -6.70 -4.04
C ARG A 107 -0.59 -5.27 -4.52
N ARG A 108 0.06 -5.13 -5.68
CA ARG A 108 0.38 -3.84 -6.31
C ARG A 108 -0.90 -3.13 -6.76
N VAL A 109 -1.10 -1.89 -6.31
CA VAL A 109 -2.30 -1.06 -6.58
C VAL A 109 -2.01 0.17 -7.43
N SER A 110 -0.78 0.38 -7.90
CA SER A 110 -0.35 1.62 -8.57
C SER A 110 -1.28 2.12 -9.69
N SER A 111 -1.77 1.23 -10.57
CA SER A 111 -2.68 1.58 -11.67
C SER A 111 -4.09 1.95 -11.17
N TRP A 112 -4.59 1.23 -10.17
CA TRP A 112 -5.84 1.54 -9.48
C TRP A 112 -5.76 2.91 -8.79
N THR A 113 -4.67 3.18 -8.05
CA THR A 113 -4.40 4.48 -7.42
C THR A 113 -4.43 5.62 -8.44
N ARG A 114 -3.80 5.47 -9.62
CA ARG A 114 -3.83 6.49 -10.68
C ARG A 114 -5.24 6.69 -11.26
N TYR A 115 -6.00 5.62 -11.46
CA TYR A 115 -7.38 5.69 -11.97
C TYR A 115 -8.31 6.45 -11.01
N HIS A 116 -8.33 6.06 -9.73
CA HIS A 116 -9.22 6.63 -8.72
C HIS A 116 -8.79 8.06 -8.31
N THR A 117 -7.49 8.36 -8.26
CA THR A 117 -7.00 9.73 -8.01
C THR A 117 -7.48 10.70 -9.10
N ARG A 118 -7.43 10.31 -10.38
CA ARG A 118 -7.89 11.17 -11.50
C ARG A 118 -9.40 11.40 -11.54
N ARG A 119 -10.20 10.54 -10.89
CA ARG A 119 -11.66 10.62 -10.82
C ARG A 119 -12.19 11.11 -9.47
N ASN A 120 -11.29 11.43 -8.53
CA ASN A 120 -11.60 11.71 -7.12
C ASN A 120 -12.39 10.58 -6.41
N SER A 121 -12.45 9.37 -6.99
CA SER A 121 -13.30 8.26 -6.55
C SER A 121 -12.56 7.28 -5.62
N LEU A 122 -11.60 7.80 -4.85
CA LEU A 122 -10.72 6.99 -3.98
C LEU A 122 -11.39 6.60 -2.65
N ILE A 123 -12.37 7.39 -2.21
CA ILE A 123 -13.09 7.20 -0.94
C ILE A 123 -14.31 6.34 -1.19
N ASN A 124 -14.50 5.29 -0.38
CA ASN A 124 -15.73 4.50 -0.38
C ASN A 124 -16.81 5.25 0.40
N VAL A 125 -17.76 5.87 -0.32
CA VAL A 125 -18.79 6.73 0.28
C VAL A 125 -19.83 5.91 1.06
N GLU A 126 -20.29 4.77 0.52
CA GLU A 126 -21.24 3.86 1.20
C GLU A 126 -20.73 3.46 2.60
N ILE A 127 -19.44 3.13 2.69
CA ILE A 127 -18.82 2.74 3.97
C ILE A 127 -18.56 3.97 4.86
N LEU A 128 -18.21 5.13 4.29
CA LEU A 128 -18.06 6.37 5.07
C LEU A 128 -19.38 6.76 5.76
N GLU A 129 -20.50 6.74 5.03
CA GLU A 129 -21.83 7.04 5.54
C GLU A 129 -22.25 6.02 6.60
N THR A 130 -22.02 4.72 6.35
CA THR A 130 -22.29 3.64 7.31
C THR A 130 -21.50 3.85 8.62
N ILE A 131 -20.22 4.22 8.53
CA ILE A 131 -19.38 4.47 9.72
C ILE A 131 -19.80 5.76 10.44
N GLN A 132 -20.12 6.83 9.72
CA GLN A 132 -20.59 8.08 10.32
C GLN A 132 -21.96 7.95 11.01
N LYS A 133 -22.86 7.13 10.46
CA LYS A 133 -24.18 6.84 11.03
C LYS A 133 -24.10 6.05 12.34
N ASN A 134 -23.24 5.03 12.40
CA ASN A 134 -23.14 4.13 13.56
C ASN A 134 -22.12 4.60 14.61
N TYR A 135 -21.02 5.24 14.20
CA TYR A 135 -19.91 5.66 15.07
C TYR A 135 -19.56 7.17 14.97
N PRO A 136 -20.52 8.08 15.20
CA PRO A 136 -20.32 9.52 15.06
C PRO A 136 -19.42 10.13 16.15
N LYS A 137 -19.33 9.54 17.35
CA LYS A 137 -18.50 10.05 18.45
C LYS A 137 -17.03 9.80 18.15
N GLU A 138 -16.74 8.59 17.69
CA GLU A 138 -15.43 8.08 17.30
C GLU A 138 -14.89 8.89 16.11
N CYS A 139 -15.75 9.14 15.12
CA CYS A 139 -15.44 10.01 13.99
C CYS A 139 -15.02 11.42 14.43
N LYS A 140 -15.78 12.03 15.37
CA LYS A 140 -15.47 13.37 15.91
C LYS A 140 -14.16 13.37 16.71
N ARG A 141 -13.99 12.40 17.62
CA ARG A 141 -12.79 12.20 18.44
C ARG A 141 -11.53 12.19 17.57
N LYS A 142 -11.50 11.36 16.54
CA LYS A 142 -10.37 11.30 15.58
C LYS A 142 -10.15 12.58 14.78
N VAL A 143 -11.21 13.23 14.29
CA VAL A 143 -11.08 14.50 13.53
C VAL A 143 -10.55 15.64 14.41
N SER A 144 -10.83 15.60 15.72
CA SER A 144 -10.32 16.58 16.69
C SER A 144 -8.84 16.39 17.10
N GLY A 145 -8.18 15.31 16.65
CA GLY A 145 -6.81 14.98 17.07
C GLY A 145 -6.71 14.38 18.47
N GLN A 146 -7.82 14.21 19.18
CA GLN A 146 -7.91 13.39 20.39
C GLN A 146 -7.82 11.91 20.01
N GLY A 147 -6.59 11.43 19.77
CA GLY A 147 -6.32 10.01 19.54
C GLY A 147 -6.84 9.17 20.71
N SER A 148 -7.33 7.96 20.43
CA SER A 148 -7.84 7.07 21.47
C SER A 148 -6.71 6.34 22.18
N GLU A 149 -6.25 6.89 23.29
CA GLU A 149 -5.86 6.05 24.42
C GLU A 149 -7.09 5.18 24.78
N GLU A 150 -6.87 3.88 24.89
CA GLU A 150 -7.89 2.83 25.03
C GLU A 150 -8.87 2.75 23.81
N ILE A 151 -9.05 1.61 23.14
CA ILE A 151 -8.97 0.22 23.60
C ILE A 151 -8.06 -0.60 22.67
N VAL A 152 -7.00 -1.19 23.23
CA VAL A 152 -6.34 -2.36 22.64
C VAL A 152 -6.45 -3.48 23.67
N ASP A 153 -7.21 -4.52 23.34
CA ASP A 153 -7.22 -5.77 24.09
C ASP A 153 -5.78 -6.32 24.17
N GLY A 154 -5.36 -6.77 25.36
CA GLY A 154 -3.96 -6.82 25.81
C GLY A 154 -3.02 -7.79 25.07
N HIS A 155 -3.49 -8.41 24.00
CA HIS A 155 -2.77 -9.34 23.14
C HIS A 155 -1.78 -8.62 22.21
N GLN A 156 -0.81 -7.90 22.81
CA GLN A 156 0.43 -7.59 22.12
C GLN A 156 1.04 -8.91 21.62
N PRO A 157 1.32 -9.08 20.32
CA PRO A 157 1.82 -10.36 19.80
C PRO A 157 3.09 -10.76 20.54
N ILE A 158 3.05 -11.91 21.23
CA ILE A 158 4.19 -12.42 22.00
C ILE A 158 5.25 -12.87 20.99
N HIS A 159 6.15 -11.96 20.66
CA HIS A 159 7.29 -12.21 19.80
C HIS A 159 8.30 -13.07 20.58
N LEU A 160 8.04 -14.38 20.64
CA LEU A 160 8.95 -15.40 21.13
C LEU A 160 10.15 -15.51 20.18
N LEU A 161 11.04 -14.53 20.28
CA LEU A 161 12.37 -14.58 19.68
C LEU A 161 13.21 -15.58 20.46
N GLY A 162 13.86 -16.50 19.76
CA GLY A 162 14.90 -17.36 20.35
C GLY A 162 16.02 -16.53 20.96
N LYS A 163 16.71 -17.09 21.95
CA LYS A 163 17.81 -16.42 22.65
C LYS A 163 18.94 -16.10 21.64
N PRO A 164 19.70 -15.00 21.83
CA PRO A 164 20.84 -14.70 20.99
C PRO A 164 21.82 -15.88 20.91
N GLY A 165 22.01 -16.41 19.70
CA GLY A 165 22.88 -17.57 19.43
C GLY A 165 22.20 -18.95 19.52
N GLU A 166 20.91 -19.05 19.88
CA GLU A 166 20.21 -20.34 20.04
C GLU A 166 20.25 -21.19 18.76
N LEU A 167 19.75 -20.63 17.64
CA LEU A 167 19.79 -21.21 16.29
C LEU A 167 21.22 -21.55 15.79
N ARG A 168 22.24 -20.86 16.31
CA ARG A 168 23.64 -21.10 15.91
C ARG A 168 24.18 -22.38 16.56
N ARG A 169 23.87 -22.60 17.85
CA ARG A 169 24.23 -23.83 18.55
C ARG A 169 23.53 -25.04 17.94
N GLU A 170 22.24 -24.92 17.64
CA GLU A 170 21.47 -25.97 16.95
C GLU A 170 22.14 -26.39 15.63
N TYR A 171 22.60 -25.42 14.83
CA TYR A 171 23.37 -25.71 13.62
C TYR A 171 24.74 -26.35 13.91
N GLU A 172 25.51 -25.83 14.87
CA GLU A 172 26.84 -26.34 15.22
C GLU A 172 26.78 -27.75 15.82
N GLU A 173 25.75 -28.06 16.61
CA GLU A 173 25.45 -29.39 17.17
C GLU A 173 25.07 -30.39 16.07
N GLU A 174 24.23 -30.01 15.09
CA GLU A 174 23.82 -30.91 14.00
C GLU A 174 24.93 -31.16 12.97
N ILE A 175 25.77 -30.16 12.68
CA ILE A 175 27.02 -30.38 11.92
C ILE A 175 27.93 -31.37 12.66
N SER A 176 28.14 -31.18 13.97
CA SER A 176 28.97 -32.09 14.77
C SER A 176 28.42 -33.51 14.89
N LYS A 177 27.11 -33.73 14.70
CA LYS A 177 26.52 -35.08 14.60
C LYS A 177 26.82 -35.71 13.24
N VAL A 178 26.58 -34.97 12.15
CA VAL A 178 26.83 -35.45 10.77
C VAL A 178 28.31 -35.73 10.53
N GLU A 179 29.22 -34.96 11.12
CA GLU A 179 30.67 -35.22 11.06
C GLU A 179 31.13 -36.41 11.94
N ALA A 180 30.24 -36.97 12.77
CA ALA A 180 30.52 -38.08 13.68
C ALA A 180 29.79 -39.40 13.30
N GLU A 181 28.94 -39.40 12.26
CA GLU A 181 28.37 -40.62 11.69
C GLU A 181 29.38 -41.25 10.68
N PRO A 182 29.80 -42.52 10.86
CA PRO A 182 30.90 -43.15 10.11
C PRO A 182 30.49 -43.88 8.81
#